data_AF-A0A651H532-F1
#
_entry.id   AF-A0A651H532-F1
#
_cell.length_a   1.000
_cell.length_b   1.000
_cell.length_c   1.000
_cell.angle_alpha   90.00
_cell.angle_beta   90.00
_cell.angle_gamma   90.00
#
_symmetry.space_group_name_H-M   'P 1'
#
loop_
_entity.id
_entity.type
_entity.pdbx_description
1 polymer ?
#
loop_
_entity_poly.entity_id
_entity_poly.type
_entity_poly.pdbx_seq_one_letter_code
_entity_poly.pdbx_strand_id
1 'polypeptide(L)'
;MKNLDQIRAENALKAAQQKGASIAGKQDGEVIKKIPALILNHGLLATAAYGFSDQGFRAAFDAIAEHLADSRIGMLPENTSTLDGLVTHLTRPDSTSEELRLATAETMAWLNFARRFIKPKKKEGDS
;
A
#
# COMPACT_ATOMS: atom_id res chain seq x y z
N MET A 1 14.26 16.48 12.33
CA MET A 1 13.54 16.33 11.04
C MET A 1 13.72 14.89 10.59
N LYS A 2 12.65 14.20 10.15
CA LYS A 2 12.75 12.82 9.63
C LYS A 2 13.01 12.87 8.13
N ASN A 3 13.83 11.96 7.61
CA ASN A 3 13.97 11.77 6.16
C ASN A 3 12.87 10.85 5.61
N LEU A 4 12.77 10.73 4.27
CA LEU A 4 11.73 9.91 3.63
C LEU A 4 11.78 8.44 4.05
N ASP A 5 12.98 7.85 4.21
CA ASP A 5 13.10 6.45 4.62
C ASP A 5 12.60 6.22 6.04
N GLN A 6 12.84 7.17 6.96
CA GLN A 6 12.29 7.13 8.31
C GLN A 6 10.76 7.23 8.30
N ILE A 7 10.19 8.08 7.45
CA ILE A 7 8.73 8.22 7.30
C ILE A 7 8.12 6.95 6.70
N ARG A 8 8.73 6.39 5.64
CA ARG A 8 8.29 5.13 5.01
C ARG A 8 8.30 3.98 5.99
N ALA A 9 9.39 3.81 6.73
CA ALA A 9 9.52 2.76 7.74
C ALA A 9 8.48 2.91 8.86
N GLU A 10 8.26 4.14 9.34
CA GLU A 10 7.23 4.45 10.34
C GLU A 10 5.82 4.11 9.84
N ASN A 11 5.46 4.55 8.63
CA ASN A 11 4.13 4.28 8.06
C ASN A 11 3.95 2.78 7.78
N ALA A 12 4.99 2.09 7.32
CA ALA A 12 4.98 0.64 7.12
C ALA A 12 4.79 -0.13 8.45
N LEU A 13 5.45 0.30 9.53
CA LEU A 13 5.28 -0.28 10.85
C LEU A 13 3.85 -0.06 11.38
N LYS A 14 3.32 1.17 11.25
CA LYS A 14 1.94 1.49 11.61
C LYS A 14 0.94 0.63 10.85
N ALA A 15 1.12 0.48 9.53
CA ALA A 15 0.29 -0.38 8.71
C ALA A 15 0.37 -1.85 9.15
N ALA A 16 1.55 -2.35 9.50
CA ALA A 16 1.71 -3.72 10.02
C ALA A 16 0.95 -3.92 11.34
N GLN A 17 0.99 -2.94 12.25
CA GLN A 17 0.30 -3.00 13.54
C GLN A 17 -1.23 -2.91 13.39
N GLN A 18 -1.72 -2.05 12.49
CA GLN A 18 -3.15 -1.77 12.36
C GLN A 18 -3.87 -2.70 11.38
N LYS A 19 -3.20 -3.08 10.29
CA LYS A 19 -3.79 -3.81 9.16
C LYS A 19 -3.05 -5.10 8.81
N GLY A 20 -1.93 -5.40 9.45
CA GLY A 20 -1.07 -6.54 9.08
C GLY A 20 -1.82 -7.88 9.04
N ALA A 21 -2.73 -8.12 9.98
CA ALA A 21 -3.57 -9.33 9.99
C ALA A 21 -4.53 -9.39 8.79
N SER A 22 -5.16 -8.27 8.44
CA SER A 22 -6.07 -8.16 7.29
C SER A 22 -5.33 -8.28 5.97
N ILE A 23 -4.16 -7.64 5.85
CA ILE A 23 -3.28 -7.73 4.67
C ILE A 23 -2.77 -9.16 4.48
N ALA A 24 -2.52 -9.88 5.57
CA ALA A 24 -2.11 -11.28 5.49
C ALA A 24 -3.23 -12.21 5.02
N GLY A 25 -4.49 -11.83 5.20
CA GLY A 25 -5.67 -12.56 4.76
C GLY A 25 -5.75 -13.99 5.31
N LYS A 26 -6.59 -14.82 4.67
CA LYS A 26 -6.66 -16.27 4.92
C LYS A 26 -5.53 -17.05 4.23
N GLN A 27 -4.80 -16.40 3.31
CA GLN A 27 -3.73 -16.99 2.49
C GLN A 27 -2.35 -16.39 2.84
N ASP A 28 -1.93 -16.60 4.09
CA ASP A 28 -0.52 -16.56 4.54
C ASP A 28 0.35 -15.36 4.09
N GLY A 29 -0.11 -14.10 4.22
CA GLY A 29 0.82 -12.95 4.11
C GLY A 29 1.40 -12.68 2.72
N GLU A 30 0.96 -13.42 1.69
CA GLU A 30 1.58 -13.36 0.37
C GLU A 30 1.22 -12.12 -0.42
N VAL A 31 0.11 -11.45 -0.10
CA VAL A 31 -0.39 -10.30 -0.88
C VAL A 31 0.66 -9.20 -0.97
N ILE A 32 1.24 -8.78 0.16
CA ILE A 32 2.28 -7.72 0.17
C ILE A 32 3.54 -8.13 -0.61
N LYS A 33 3.78 -9.44 -0.74
CA LYS A 33 4.87 -10.00 -1.55
C LYS A 33 4.51 -10.08 -3.04
N LYS A 34 3.24 -10.12 -3.42
CA LYS A 34 2.82 -10.15 -4.83
C LYS A 34 2.74 -8.75 -5.44
N ILE A 35 2.33 -7.75 -4.66
CA ILE A 35 2.04 -6.39 -5.17
C ILE A 35 3.17 -5.78 -5.99
N PRO A 36 4.46 -5.74 -5.57
CA PRO A 36 5.50 -5.11 -6.37
C PRO A 36 5.66 -5.70 -7.78
N ALA A 37 5.55 -7.02 -7.92
CA ALA A 37 5.63 -7.66 -9.23
C ALA A 37 4.42 -7.31 -10.11
N LEU A 38 3.23 -7.24 -9.51
CA LEU A 38 2.01 -6.85 -10.22
C LEU A 38 2.06 -5.38 -10.66
N ILE A 39 2.53 -4.47 -9.81
CA ILE A 39 2.70 -3.05 -10.17
C ILE A 39 3.69 -2.89 -11.32
N LEU A 40 4.81 -3.63 -11.30
CA LEU A 40 5.80 -3.57 -12.39
C LEU A 40 5.23 -4.06 -13.73
N ASN A 41 4.38 -5.10 -13.72
CA ASN A 41 3.85 -5.71 -14.94
C ASN A 41 2.57 -5.05 -15.45
N HIS A 42 1.72 -4.53 -14.56
CA HIS A 42 0.36 -4.10 -14.88
C HIS A 42 0.08 -2.65 -14.47
N GLY A 43 0.98 -2.01 -13.72
CA GLY A 43 0.80 -0.66 -13.20
C GLY A 43 0.01 -0.61 -11.88
N LEU A 44 0.07 0.56 -11.24
CA LEU A 44 -0.52 0.79 -9.92
C LEU A 44 -2.05 0.62 -9.93
N LEU A 45 -2.74 1.27 -10.88
CA LEU A 45 -4.21 1.28 -10.93
C LEU A 45 -4.80 -0.11 -11.24
N ALA A 46 -4.22 -0.84 -12.19
CA ALA A 46 -4.67 -2.21 -12.50
C ALA A 46 -4.44 -3.15 -11.30
N THR A 47 -3.33 -2.98 -10.58
CA THR A 47 -3.07 -3.76 -9.36
C THR A 47 -4.01 -3.37 -8.22
N ALA A 48 -4.36 -2.09 -8.11
CA ALA A 48 -5.34 -1.60 -7.12
C ALA A 48 -6.73 -2.22 -7.35
N ALA A 49 -7.10 -2.46 -8.61
CA ALA A 49 -8.41 -3.01 -8.96
C ALA A 49 -8.69 -4.39 -8.34
N TYR A 50 -7.67 -5.21 -8.08
CA TYR A 50 -7.83 -6.49 -7.37
C TYR A 50 -8.48 -6.30 -5.98
N GLY A 51 -8.24 -5.16 -5.33
CA GLY A 51 -8.80 -4.85 -4.01
C GLY A 51 -10.32 -4.65 -3.99
N PHE A 52 -11.00 -4.54 -5.14
CA PHE A 52 -12.46 -4.54 -5.16
C PHE A 52 -13.07 -5.95 -5.04
N SER A 53 -12.27 -6.99 -5.27
CA SER A 53 -12.70 -8.39 -5.18
C SER A 53 -11.94 -9.21 -4.12
N ASP A 54 -10.79 -8.72 -3.64
CA ASP A 54 -9.94 -9.41 -2.67
C ASP A 54 -9.66 -8.52 -1.45
N GLN A 55 -10.04 -9.02 -0.25
CA GLN A 55 -9.93 -8.28 1.01
C GLN A 55 -8.48 -8.07 1.47
N GLY A 56 -7.55 -8.97 1.12
CA GLY A 56 -6.14 -8.81 1.41
C GLY A 56 -5.52 -7.70 0.55
N PHE A 57 -5.86 -7.67 -0.74
CA PHE A 57 -5.48 -6.58 -1.63
C PHE A 57 -6.12 -5.26 -1.20
N ARG A 58 -7.40 -5.27 -0.82
CA ARG A 58 -8.10 -4.11 -0.27
C ARG A 58 -7.34 -3.50 0.90
N ALA A 59 -7.05 -4.32 1.92
CA ALA A 59 -6.34 -3.87 3.11
C ALA A 59 -4.93 -3.35 2.79
N ALA A 60 -4.25 -3.95 1.80
CA ALA A 60 -2.93 -3.50 1.37
C ALA A 60 -3.00 -2.14 0.66
N PHE A 61 -4.00 -1.94 -0.21
CA PHE A 61 -4.19 -0.68 -0.93
C PHE A 61 -4.77 0.43 -0.05
N ASP A 62 -5.58 0.11 0.96
CA ASP A 62 -5.95 1.07 2.01
C ASP A 62 -4.70 1.55 2.77
N ALA A 63 -3.76 0.63 3.11
CA ALA A 63 -2.49 1.00 3.74
C ALA A 63 -1.58 1.86 2.84
N ILE A 64 -1.56 1.56 1.53
CA ILE A 64 -0.84 2.38 0.54
C ILE A 64 -1.47 3.77 0.46
N ALA A 65 -2.79 3.86 0.38
CA ALA A 65 -3.53 5.12 0.32
C ALA A 65 -3.22 5.99 1.55
N GLU A 66 -3.27 5.41 2.76
CA GLU A 66 -2.87 6.10 3.99
C GLU A 66 -1.42 6.58 3.98
N HIS A 67 -0.49 5.80 3.44
CA HIS A 67 0.90 6.22 3.35
C HIS A 67 1.07 7.40 2.39
N LEU A 68 0.46 7.34 1.21
CA LEU A 68 0.53 8.40 0.20
C LEU A 68 -0.20 9.68 0.65
N ALA A 69 -1.24 9.55 1.47
CA ALA A 69 -1.99 10.65 2.07
C ALA A 69 -1.32 11.26 3.32
N ASP A 70 -0.23 10.67 3.82
CA ASP A 70 0.54 11.24 4.93
C ASP A 70 1.05 12.63 4.51
N SER A 71 0.82 13.65 5.33
CA SER A 71 1.19 15.04 5.01
C SER A 71 2.69 15.26 4.79
N ARG A 72 3.54 14.34 5.26
CA ARG A 72 4.98 14.36 5.04
C ARG A 72 5.40 13.69 3.73
N ILE A 73 4.49 12.93 3.11
CA ILE A 73 4.63 12.32 1.78
C ILE A 73 3.91 13.19 0.73
N GLY A 74 2.67 13.59 1.00
CA GLY A 74 1.94 14.61 0.25
C GLY A 74 1.56 14.21 -1.18
N MET A 75 1.40 12.91 -1.46
CA MET A 75 1.07 12.42 -2.81
C MET A 75 -0.44 12.27 -3.03
N LEU A 76 -1.22 12.18 -1.94
CA LEU A 76 -2.67 12.22 -1.94
C LEU A 76 -3.16 13.22 -0.89
N PRO A 77 -4.39 13.75 -1.02
CA PRO A 77 -5.04 14.51 0.04
C PRO A 77 -5.22 13.68 1.31
N GLU A 78 -5.11 14.29 2.49
CA GLU A 78 -5.13 13.59 3.80
C GLU A 78 -6.40 12.74 4.04
N ASN A 79 -7.52 13.08 3.39
CA ASN A 79 -8.78 12.33 3.45
C ASN A 79 -8.85 11.13 2.49
N THR A 80 -7.76 10.80 1.79
CA THR A 80 -7.67 9.74 0.78
C THR A 80 -6.98 8.50 1.34
N SER A 81 -7.54 7.94 2.42
CA SER A 81 -6.97 6.81 3.17
C SER A 81 -7.52 5.43 2.78
N THR A 82 -8.21 5.33 1.65
CA THR A 82 -8.84 4.09 1.18
C THR A 82 -8.50 3.79 -0.27
N LEU A 83 -8.64 2.53 -0.68
CA LEU A 83 -8.54 2.08 -2.06
C LEU A 83 -9.43 2.91 -2.98
N ASP A 84 -10.71 3.09 -2.61
CA ASP A 84 -11.66 3.89 -3.37
C ASP A 84 -11.17 5.33 -3.55
N GLY A 85 -10.67 5.94 -2.47
CA GLY A 85 -10.09 7.27 -2.50
C GLY A 85 -8.87 7.35 -3.43
N LEU A 86 -7.94 6.39 -3.30
CA LEU A 86 -6.72 6.34 -4.10
C LEU A 86 -7.04 6.22 -5.60
N VAL A 87 -7.94 5.31 -5.97
CA VAL A 87 -8.35 5.12 -7.37
C VAL A 87 -9.05 6.38 -7.86
N THR A 88 -10.04 6.88 -7.12
CA THR A 88 -10.79 8.09 -7.49
C THR A 88 -9.87 9.29 -7.71
N HIS A 89 -8.91 9.50 -6.80
CA HIS A 89 -7.97 10.62 -6.89
C HIS A 89 -7.04 10.46 -8.09
N LEU A 90 -6.49 9.27 -8.33
CA LEU A 90 -5.54 9.06 -9.42
C LEU A 90 -6.19 8.95 -10.81
N THR A 91 -7.52 8.82 -10.89
CA THR A 91 -8.27 8.76 -12.16
C THR A 91 -9.19 9.95 -12.39
N ARG A 92 -9.13 10.99 -11.56
CA ARG A 92 -9.94 12.21 -11.75
C ARG A 92 -9.58 12.91 -13.08
N PRO A 93 -10.47 13.72 -13.67
CA PRO A 93 -10.24 14.35 -14.98
C PRO A 93 -8.97 15.20 -15.08
N ASP A 94 -8.56 15.82 -13.99
CA ASP A 94 -7.36 16.65 -13.86
C ASP A 94 -6.12 15.89 -13.35
N SER A 95 -6.23 14.57 -13.14
CA SER A 95 -5.09 13.74 -12.75
C SER A 95 -4.08 13.68 -13.89
N THR A 96 -2.82 13.93 -13.55
CA THR A 96 -1.71 13.92 -14.50
C THR A 96 -0.98 12.58 -14.49
N SER A 97 -0.33 12.25 -15.60
CA SER A 97 0.55 11.08 -15.69
C SER A 97 1.75 11.19 -14.74
N GLU A 98 2.17 12.41 -14.40
CA GLU A 98 3.24 12.66 -13.43
C GLU A 98 2.81 12.27 -12.01
N GLU A 99 1.62 12.67 -11.56
CA GLU A 99 1.08 12.28 -10.25
C GLU A 99 1.01 10.75 -10.12
N LEU A 100 0.49 10.06 -11.14
CA LEU A 100 0.43 8.60 -11.14
C LEU A 100 1.84 7.96 -11.09
N ARG A 101 2.80 8.53 -11.82
CA ARG A 101 4.20 8.06 -11.82
C ARG A 101 4.84 8.24 -10.44
N LEU A 102 4.65 9.40 -9.80
CA LEU A 102 5.17 9.70 -8.47
C LEU A 102 4.54 8.81 -7.40
N ALA A 103 3.21 8.65 -7.41
CA ALA A 103 2.49 7.75 -6.52
C ALA A 103 2.97 6.29 -6.67
N THR A 104 3.23 5.86 -7.91
CA THR A 104 3.78 4.52 -8.19
C THR A 104 5.19 4.36 -7.62
N ALA A 105 6.08 5.34 -7.84
CA ALA A 105 7.44 5.31 -7.33
C ALA A 105 7.48 5.29 -5.80
N GLU A 106 6.69 6.13 -5.14
CA GLU A 106 6.61 6.18 -3.68
C GLU A 106 6.00 4.89 -3.10
N THR A 107 4.96 4.35 -3.73
CA THR A 107 4.38 3.05 -3.35
C THR A 107 5.44 1.95 -3.40
N MET A 108 6.25 1.89 -4.47
CA MET A 108 7.32 0.90 -4.60
C MET A 108 8.41 1.08 -3.53
N ALA A 109 8.78 2.33 -3.21
CA ALA A 109 9.74 2.64 -2.16
C ALA A 109 9.21 2.20 -0.78
N TRP A 110 7.95 2.48 -0.47
CA TRP A 110 7.31 2.07 0.77
C TRP A 110 7.17 0.55 0.90
N LEU A 111 6.83 -0.14 -0.19
CA LEU A 111 6.68 -1.61 -0.21
C LEU A 111 7.98 -2.34 0.19
N ASN A 112 9.15 -1.75 -0.03
CA ASN A 112 10.44 -2.29 0.45
C ASN A 112 10.52 -2.36 1.98
N PHE A 113 9.84 -1.44 2.69
CA PHE A 113 9.73 -1.47 4.14
C PHE A 113 8.54 -2.34 4.58
N ALA A 114 7.39 -2.17 3.95
CA ALA A 114 6.15 -2.88 4.29
C ALA A 114 6.32 -4.40 4.31
N ARG A 115 7.01 -4.97 3.32
CA ARG A 115 7.30 -6.41 3.24
C ARG A 115 8.13 -6.98 4.40
N ARG A 116 8.89 -6.13 5.12
CA ARG A 116 9.70 -6.54 6.27
C ARG A 116 8.90 -6.53 7.57
N PHE A 117 7.92 -5.63 7.68
CA PHE A 117 7.10 -5.47 8.90
C PHE A 117 5.81 -6.28 8.85
N ILE A 118 5.17 -6.38 7.68
CA ILE A 118 3.93 -7.13 7.50
C ILE A 118 4.28 -8.61 7.33
N LYS A 119 4.12 -9.36 8.41
CA LYS A 119 4.42 -10.80 8.47
C LYS A 119 3.16 -11.63 8.20
N PRO A 120 3.30 -12.81 7.60
CA PRO A 120 2.22 -13.79 7.57
C PRO A 120 1.79 -14.16 8.99
N LYS A 121 0.51 -14.53 9.16
CA LYS A 121 0.04 -15.12 10.41
C LYS A 121 0.81 -16.44 10.61
N LYS A 122 1.55 -16.59 11.71
CA LYS A 122 2.19 -17.88 12.04
C LYS A 122 1.09 -18.95 12.15
N LYS A 123 1.28 -20.09 11.49
CA LYS A 123 0.46 -21.27 11.75
C LYS A 123 0.76 -21.73 13.19
N GLU A 124 -0.28 -21.92 14.00
CA GLU A 124 -0.14 -22.61 15.29
C GLU A 124 0.41 -24.01 15.02
N GLY A 125 1.68 -24.24 15.39
CA GLY A 125 2.36 -25.52 15.15
C GLY A 125 3.88 -25.42 14.97
N ASP A 126 4.43 -24.23 14.68
CA ASP A 126 5.88 -23.99 14.56
C ASP A 126 6.41 -23.31 15.86
N SER A 127 6.56 -24.11 16.91
CA SER A 127 7.27 -23.78 18.16
C SER A 127 8.27 -24.88 18.49
#